data_AF-A0A5C5Z1F0-F1
#
_entry.id   AF-A0A5C5Z1F0-F1
#
_cell.length_a   1.000
_cell.length_b   1.000
_cell.length_c   1.000
_cell.angle_alpha   90.00
_cell.angle_beta   90.00
_cell.angle_gamma   90.00
#
_symmetry.space_group_name_H-M   'P 1'
#
loop_
_entity.id
_entity.type
_entity.pdbx_description
1 polymer ?
#
loop_
_entity_poly.entity_id
_entity_poly.type
_entity_poly.pdbx_seq_one_letter_code
_entity_poly.pdbx_strand_id
1 'polypeptide(L)'
;MIGTFLIYLVSYSLPVGLMCVMWKLNARRWTRLARAYRVVEGTDCVAKRTMQTVILVAGDVGWNSYKGIVTVGVTREGILLKLMPPFSLFHPPILIPYGDSHIEPKRWYLIGKTLQYTLREVSDVKMIVHDDLQDWIESQVASLAIAQADTRIDDDVFAGMPTIV
;
A
#
# COMPACT_ATOMS: atom_id res chain seq x y z
N MET A 1 0.85 -23.41 43.17
CA MET A 1 0.24 -22.44 42.23
C MET A 1 1.27 -21.74 41.34
N ILE A 2 2.43 -21.28 41.87
CA ILE A 2 3.51 -20.66 41.06
C ILE A 2 4.09 -21.60 39.96
N GLY A 3 4.32 -22.88 40.28
CA GLY A 3 4.96 -23.82 39.33
C GLY A 3 4.12 -24.08 38.08
N THR A 4 2.80 -24.17 38.23
CA THR A 4 1.87 -24.35 37.11
C THR A 4 1.86 -23.12 36.20
N PHE A 5 1.94 -21.92 36.78
CA PHE A 5 2.01 -20.67 36.02
C PHE A 5 3.30 -20.59 35.17
N LEU A 6 4.45 -20.96 35.72
CA LEU A 6 5.73 -20.99 34.99
C LEU A 6 5.71 -21.99 33.83
N ILE A 7 5.12 -23.17 34.04
CA ILE A 7 4.98 -24.19 32.98
C ILE A 7 4.10 -23.63 31.85
N TYR A 8 2.97 -22.99 32.15
CA TYR A 8 2.14 -22.37 31.11
C TYR A 8 2.88 -21.24 30.37
N LEU A 9 3.61 -20.38 31.07
CA LEU A 9 4.35 -19.27 30.47
C LEU A 9 5.40 -19.77 29.45
N VAL A 10 6.16 -20.80 29.82
CA VAL A 10 7.13 -21.45 28.92
C VAL A 10 6.40 -22.17 27.77
N SER A 11 5.33 -22.90 28.08
CA SER A 11 4.58 -23.68 27.08
C SER A 11 3.92 -22.81 26.01
N TYR A 12 3.38 -21.65 26.37
CA TYR A 12 2.78 -20.71 25.40
C TYR A 12 3.83 -19.89 24.65
N SER A 13 5.01 -19.66 25.22
CA SER A 13 6.05 -18.86 24.57
C SER A 13 6.58 -19.48 23.27
N LEU A 14 6.70 -20.81 23.20
CA LEU A 14 7.21 -21.52 22.03
C LEU A 14 6.27 -21.41 20.81
N PRO A 15 4.96 -21.71 20.91
CA PRO A 15 4.03 -21.51 19.79
C PRO A 15 3.86 -20.03 19.43
N VAL A 16 3.85 -19.12 20.41
CA VAL A 16 3.78 -17.67 20.14
C VAL A 16 5.02 -17.19 19.38
N GLY A 17 6.21 -17.61 19.81
CA GLY A 17 7.47 -17.30 19.14
C GLY A 17 7.51 -17.83 17.71
N LEU A 18 7.10 -19.10 17.51
CA LEU A 18 7.01 -19.70 16.19
C LEU A 18 6.01 -18.94 15.29
N MET A 19 4.85 -18.58 15.81
CA MET A 19 3.85 -17.79 15.10
C MET A 19 4.41 -16.42 14.69
N CYS A 20 5.10 -15.71 15.58
CA CYS A 20 5.76 -14.44 15.27
C CYS A 20 6.82 -14.58 14.18
N VAL A 21 7.62 -15.65 14.22
CA VAL A 21 8.62 -15.94 13.17
C VAL A 21 7.93 -16.18 11.83
N MET A 22 6.92 -17.05 11.77
CA MET A 22 6.17 -17.32 10.54
C MET A 22 5.51 -16.06 9.98
N TRP A 23 4.94 -15.23 10.85
CA TRP A 23 4.32 -13.96 10.43
C TRP A 23 5.35 -12.98 9.86
N LYS A 24 6.53 -12.85 10.49
CA LYS A 24 7.63 -12.02 9.96
C LYS A 24 8.18 -12.56 8.64
N LEU A 25 8.27 -13.89 8.48
CA LEU A 25 8.66 -14.53 7.22
C LEU A 25 7.65 -14.23 6.12
N ASN A 26 6.35 -14.31 6.43
CA ASN A 26 5.27 -13.97 5.51
C ASN A 26 5.30 -12.49 5.08
N ALA A 27 5.75 -11.59 5.97
CA ALA A 27 5.88 -10.17 5.71
C ALA A 27 7.11 -9.76 4.86
N ARG A 28 7.98 -10.71 4.48
CA ARG A 28 9.25 -10.39 3.78
C ARG A 28 9.06 -9.59 2.50
N ARG A 29 8.11 -9.98 1.63
CA ARG A 29 7.85 -9.29 0.36
C ARG A 29 7.36 -7.87 0.58
N TRP A 30 6.41 -7.71 1.50
CA TRP A 30 5.91 -6.40 1.91
C TRP A 30 7.00 -5.52 2.51
N THR A 31 7.82 -6.07 3.41
CA THR A 31 8.92 -5.34 4.05
C THR A 31 9.96 -4.87 3.02
N ARG A 32 10.20 -5.65 1.95
CA ARG A 32 11.09 -5.23 0.85
C ARG A 32 10.51 -4.01 0.12
N LEU A 33 9.23 -4.04 -0.23
CA LEU A 33 8.57 -2.88 -0.82
C LEU A 33 8.60 -1.67 0.12
N ALA A 34 8.25 -1.86 1.38
CA ALA A 34 8.24 -0.78 2.37
C ALA A 34 9.61 -0.17 2.64
N ARG A 35 10.71 -0.89 2.36
CA ARG A 35 12.06 -0.33 2.50
C ARG A 35 12.43 0.64 1.38
N ALA A 36 11.99 0.34 0.16
CA ALA A 36 12.16 1.17 -1.03
C ALA A 36 11.19 2.35 -1.00
N TYR A 37 9.91 2.04 -0.77
CA TYR A 37 8.79 2.98 -0.84
C TYR A 37 8.29 3.36 0.55
N ARG A 38 9.18 3.94 1.37
CA ARG A 38 8.85 4.35 2.75
C ARG A 38 7.86 5.50 2.74
N VAL A 39 6.94 5.47 3.70
CA VAL A 39 6.01 6.57 3.95
C VAL A 39 6.69 7.59 4.83
N VAL A 40 6.61 8.88 4.46
CA VAL A 40 7.00 9.99 5.32
C VAL A 40 5.87 10.26 6.32
N GLU A 41 6.18 10.49 7.59
CA GLU A 41 5.15 10.84 8.56
C GLU A 41 4.38 12.09 8.13
N GLY A 42 3.06 12.06 8.25
CA GLY A 42 2.19 13.16 7.81
C GLY A 42 1.74 13.10 6.35
N THR A 43 2.01 12.01 5.60
CA THR A 43 1.41 11.84 4.27
C THR A 43 -0.12 11.75 4.38
N ASP A 44 -0.79 12.79 3.89
CA ASP A 44 -2.25 12.87 3.83
C ASP A 44 -2.82 12.16 2.62
N CYS A 45 -3.89 11.38 2.85
CA CYS A 45 -4.68 10.78 1.79
C CYS A 45 -5.82 11.72 1.42
N VAL A 46 -5.97 12.00 0.13
CA VAL A 46 -7.14 12.69 -0.42
C VAL A 46 -8.34 11.75 -0.43
N ALA A 47 -8.12 10.48 -0.74
CA ALA A 47 -9.14 9.45 -0.70
C ALA A 47 -8.56 8.13 -0.16
N LYS A 48 -9.42 7.30 0.45
CA LYS A 48 -9.03 5.96 0.93
C LYS A 48 -10.14 4.94 0.72
N ARG A 49 -9.76 3.71 0.42
CA ARG A 49 -10.65 2.55 0.30
C ARG A 49 -10.08 1.40 1.13
N THR A 50 -10.88 0.89 2.06
CA THR A 50 -10.49 -0.19 2.99
C THR A 50 -10.93 -1.56 2.47
N MET A 51 -10.49 -2.64 3.12
CA MET A 51 -10.89 -4.02 2.80
C MET A 51 -10.58 -4.43 1.35
N GLN A 52 -9.50 -3.88 0.80
CA GLN A 52 -9.06 -4.16 -0.56
C GLN A 52 -8.17 -5.40 -0.60
N THR A 53 -8.00 -5.93 -1.81
CA THR A 53 -7.13 -7.08 -2.09
C THR A 53 -5.93 -6.61 -2.89
N VAL A 54 -4.75 -6.85 -2.34
CA VAL A 54 -3.47 -6.68 -3.02
C VAL A 54 -2.72 -7.99 -2.93
N ILE A 55 -2.08 -8.39 -4.03
CA ILE A 55 -1.31 -9.63 -4.09
C ILE A 55 0.11 -9.30 -4.50
N LEU A 56 1.09 -9.80 -3.75
CA LEU A 56 2.50 -9.65 -4.06
C LEU A 56 3.05 -10.97 -4.58
N VAL A 57 3.62 -10.93 -5.78
CA VAL A 57 4.28 -12.07 -6.44
C VAL A 57 5.76 -11.74 -6.56
N ALA A 58 6.64 -12.69 -6.23
CA ALA A 58 8.08 -12.49 -6.45
C ALA A 58 8.71 -13.76 -7.02
N GLY A 59 9.39 -13.63 -8.16
CA GLY A 59 9.93 -14.77 -8.91
C GLY A 59 8.85 -15.76 -9.36
N ASP A 60 9.24 -17.03 -9.51
CA ASP A 60 8.39 -18.08 -10.10
C ASP A 60 7.62 -18.91 -9.05
N VAL A 61 8.03 -18.86 -7.77
CA VAL A 61 7.49 -19.73 -6.72
C VAL A 61 6.98 -18.90 -5.54
N GLY A 62 5.71 -18.53 -5.60
CA GLY A 62 4.93 -18.09 -4.44
C GLY A 62 4.41 -16.65 -4.49
N TRP A 63 3.32 -16.44 -3.75
CA TRP A 63 2.58 -15.18 -3.68
C TRP A 63 2.13 -14.92 -2.24
N ASN A 64 1.93 -13.65 -1.89
CA ASN A 64 1.27 -13.24 -0.66
C ASN A 64 -0.06 -12.58 -1.00
N SER A 65 -1.16 -13.14 -0.48
CA SER A 65 -2.47 -12.49 -0.54
C SER A 65 -2.66 -11.58 0.66
N TYR A 66 -3.08 -10.35 0.40
CA TYR A 66 -3.60 -9.45 1.42
C TYR A 66 -5.08 -9.17 1.16
N LYS A 67 -5.86 -10.24 0.95
CA LYS A 67 -7.29 -10.16 0.65
C LYS A 67 -8.07 -9.59 1.82
N GLY A 68 -8.80 -8.49 1.57
CA GLY A 68 -9.72 -7.91 2.53
C GLY A 68 -9.06 -7.26 3.74
N ILE A 69 -7.75 -7.03 3.72
CA ILE A 69 -7.01 -6.45 4.87
C ILE A 69 -6.18 -5.22 4.49
N VAL A 70 -6.18 -4.84 3.22
CA VAL A 70 -5.44 -3.67 2.72
C VAL A 70 -6.36 -2.45 2.69
N THR A 71 -5.84 -1.34 3.16
CA THR A 71 -6.34 0.00 2.89
C THR A 71 -5.46 0.63 1.82
N VAL A 72 -6.09 1.08 0.75
CA VAL A 72 -5.45 1.81 -0.36
C VAL A 72 -5.83 3.27 -0.25
N GLY A 73 -4.85 4.15 -0.20
CA GLY A 73 -4.99 5.59 -0.18
C GLY A 73 -4.46 6.21 -1.46
N VAL A 74 -5.12 7.26 -1.92
CA VAL A 74 -4.65 8.12 -3.01
C VAL A 74 -4.11 9.40 -2.37
N THR A 75 -2.85 9.71 -2.69
CA THR A 75 -2.15 10.90 -2.20
C THR A 75 -1.70 11.74 -3.40
N ARG A 76 -1.14 12.93 -3.16
CA ARG A 76 -0.57 13.74 -4.25
C ARG A 76 0.68 13.12 -4.88
N GLU A 77 1.43 12.34 -4.09
CA GLU A 77 2.72 11.78 -4.48
C GLU A 77 2.59 10.38 -5.10
N GLY A 78 1.56 9.63 -4.70
CA GLY A 78 1.41 8.24 -5.09
C GLY A 78 0.29 7.47 -4.38
N ILE A 79 0.38 6.15 -4.45
CA ILE A 79 -0.57 5.20 -3.88
C ILE A 79 -0.03 4.72 -2.53
N LEU A 80 -0.80 4.96 -1.47
CA LEU A 80 -0.49 4.54 -0.11
C LEU A 80 -1.15 3.19 0.21
N LEU A 81 -0.37 2.22 0.67
CA LEU A 81 -0.85 0.91 1.09
C LEU A 81 -0.60 0.71 2.59
N LYS A 82 -1.66 0.37 3.32
CA LYS A 82 -1.62 0.10 4.77
C LYS A 82 -2.41 -1.16 5.08
N LEU A 83 -1.89 -2.06 5.91
CA LEU A 83 -2.70 -3.14 6.46
C LEU A 83 -3.49 -2.64 7.67
N MET A 84 -4.71 -3.15 7.85
CA MET A 84 -5.48 -2.86 9.05
C MET A 84 -4.87 -3.56 10.28
N PRO A 85 -4.97 -2.99 11.49
CA PRO A 85 -4.61 -3.70 12.72
C PRO A 85 -5.44 -5.00 12.87
N PRO A 86 -4.87 -6.08 13.42
CA PRO A 86 -3.49 -6.24 13.89
C PRO A 86 -2.49 -6.67 12.80
N PHE A 87 -2.93 -6.81 11.55
CA PHE A 87 -2.13 -7.34 10.44
C PHE A 87 -0.90 -6.47 10.08
N SER A 88 -0.90 -5.21 10.48
CA SER A 88 0.16 -4.22 10.27
C SER A 88 1.46 -4.44 11.05
N LEU A 89 1.48 -5.30 12.09
CA LEU A 89 2.60 -5.41 13.04
C LEU A 89 3.99 -5.63 12.39
N PHE A 90 4.05 -6.39 11.28
CA PHE A 90 5.27 -6.60 10.49
C PHE A 90 5.17 -6.03 9.06
N HIS A 91 4.14 -5.23 8.79
CA HIS A 91 3.80 -4.71 7.48
C HIS A 91 3.73 -3.17 7.54
N PRO A 92 4.89 -2.50 7.61
CA PRO A 92 4.95 -1.04 7.65
C PRO A 92 4.29 -0.43 6.40
N PRO A 93 3.61 0.72 6.50
CA PRO A 93 2.99 1.40 5.36
C PRO A 93 3.94 1.58 4.16
N ILE A 94 3.39 1.57 2.95
CA ILE A 94 4.14 1.70 1.68
C ILE A 94 3.54 2.84 0.87
N LEU A 95 4.34 3.80 0.39
CA LEU A 95 3.89 4.86 -0.54
C LEU A 95 4.58 4.69 -1.89
N ILE A 96 3.85 4.21 -2.89
CA ILE A 96 4.36 3.96 -4.23
C ILE A 96 4.15 5.20 -5.10
N PRO A 97 5.20 5.89 -5.57
CA PRO A 97 5.06 7.05 -6.44
C PRO A 97 4.47 6.67 -7.81
N TYR A 98 3.64 7.56 -8.37
CA TYR A 98 3.03 7.31 -9.70
C TYR A 98 4.07 7.10 -10.81
N GLY A 99 5.18 7.85 -10.77
CA GLY A 99 6.24 7.78 -11.78
C GLY A 99 7.13 6.53 -11.71
N ASP A 100 6.99 5.73 -10.65
CA ASP A 100 7.79 4.52 -10.41
C ASP A 100 7.01 3.23 -10.65
N SER A 101 5.73 3.32 -10.98
CA SER A 101 4.90 2.18 -11.34
C SER A 101 4.70 2.08 -12.84
N HIS A 102 4.99 0.91 -13.40
CA HIS A 102 4.51 0.50 -14.72
C HIS A 102 3.34 -0.45 -14.55
N ILE A 103 2.19 -0.13 -15.15
CA ILE A 103 0.95 -0.89 -15.00
C ILE A 103 0.67 -1.61 -16.31
N GLU A 104 0.47 -2.93 -16.25
CA GLU A 104 0.10 -3.75 -17.40
C GLU A 104 -1.15 -4.61 -17.11
N PRO A 105 -2.10 -4.74 -18.06
CA PRO A 105 -3.19 -5.68 -17.94
C PRO A 105 -2.66 -7.11 -17.84
N LYS A 106 -3.12 -7.86 -16.84
CA LYS A 106 -2.71 -9.26 -16.67
C LYS A 106 -3.84 -10.06 -16.09
N ARG A 107 -4.19 -11.18 -16.72
CA ARG A 107 -5.15 -12.13 -16.16
C ARG A 107 -4.44 -13.04 -15.16
N TRP A 108 -4.87 -13.05 -13.90
CA TRP A 108 -4.22 -13.85 -12.87
C TRP A 108 -5.13 -14.98 -12.37
N TYR A 109 -4.92 -16.18 -12.92
CA TYR A 109 -5.60 -17.46 -12.62
C TYR A 109 -7.04 -17.34 -12.06
N LEU A 110 -7.16 -17.21 -10.73
CA LEU A 110 -8.41 -17.25 -9.95
C LEU A 110 -9.13 -15.89 -9.82
N ILE A 111 -8.51 -14.83 -10.31
CA ILE A 111 -8.93 -13.45 -10.11
C ILE A 111 -9.06 -12.85 -11.50
N GLY A 112 -10.29 -12.54 -11.89
CA GLY A 112 -10.70 -12.25 -13.27
C GLY A 112 -9.84 -11.23 -14.01
N LYS A 113 -10.31 -9.99 -14.10
CA LYS A 113 -9.53 -8.89 -14.67
C LYS A 113 -8.67 -8.28 -13.58
N THR A 114 -7.36 -8.34 -13.77
CA THR A 114 -6.39 -7.77 -12.84
C THR A 114 -5.35 -6.97 -13.60
N LEU A 115 -4.66 -6.10 -12.86
CA LEU A 115 -3.55 -5.29 -13.34
C LEU A 115 -2.32 -5.63 -12.54
N GLN A 116 -1.20 -5.74 -13.24
CA GLN A 116 0.09 -5.95 -12.62
C GLN A 116 0.87 -4.63 -12.61
N TYR A 117 1.29 -4.25 -11.43
CA TYR A 117 2.22 -3.19 -11.16
C TYR A 117 3.64 -3.77 -11.08
N THR A 118 4.50 -3.28 -11.95
CA THR A 118 5.95 -3.50 -11.88
C THR A 118 6.58 -2.21 -11.34
N LEU A 119 7.30 -2.32 -10.22
CA LEU A 119 7.84 -1.18 -9.50
C LEU A 119 9.33 -1.01 -9.81
N ARG A 120 9.76 0.21 -10.11
CA ARG A 120 11.13 0.50 -10.58
C ARG A 120 12.21 0.04 -9.61
N GLU A 121 12.11 0.43 -8.34
CA GLU A 121 13.12 0.10 -7.31
C GLU A 121 13.09 -1.37 -6.87
N VAL A 122 11.99 -2.08 -7.09
CA VAL A 122 11.81 -3.47 -6.65
C VAL A 122 11.13 -4.29 -7.76
N SER A 123 11.83 -4.42 -8.89
CA SER A 123 11.28 -5.01 -10.12
C SER A 123 10.98 -6.50 -10.04
N ASP A 124 11.59 -7.20 -9.07
CA ASP A 124 11.35 -8.62 -8.82
C ASP A 124 10.07 -8.89 -8.02
N VAL A 125 9.51 -7.86 -7.36
CA VAL A 125 8.23 -7.96 -6.64
C VAL A 125 7.16 -7.25 -7.46
N LYS A 126 6.24 -8.05 -7.99
CA LYS A 126 5.09 -7.60 -8.77
C LYS A 126 3.88 -7.48 -7.86
N MET A 127 3.19 -6.35 -7.94
CA MET A 127 1.95 -6.13 -7.21
C MET A 127 0.76 -6.34 -8.16
N ILE A 128 -0.24 -7.09 -7.72
CA ILE A 128 -1.43 -7.40 -8.51
C ILE A 128 -2.64 -6.83 -7.78
N VAL A 129 -3.47 -6.11 -8.55
CA VAL A 129 -4.65 -5.38 -8.09
C VAL A 129 -5.83 -5.67 -9.02
N HIS A 130 -7.05 -5.61 -8.50
CA HIS A 130 -8.29 -5.72 -9.29
C HIS A 130 -8.53 -4.47 -10.16
N ASP A 131 -9.18 -4.62 -11.32
CA ASP A 131 -9.53 -3.48 -12.18
C ASP A 131 -10.45 -2.46 -11.47
N ASP A 132 -11.46 -2.89 -10.73
CA ASP A 132 -12.35 -2.02 -9.96
C ASP A 132 -11.60 -1.10 -8.96
N LEU A 133 -10.47 -1.59 -8.45
CA LEU A 133 -9.61 -0.79 -7.57
C LEU A 133 -8.72 0.16 -8.38
N GLN A 134 -8.22 -0.27 -9.53
CA GLN A 134 -7.52 0.61 -10.46
C GLN A 134 -8.40 1.76 -10.93
N ASP A 135 -9.57 1.45 -11.46
CA ASP A 135 -10.51 2.44 -12.01
C ASP A 135 -10.87 3.47 -10.95
N TRP A 136 -11.05 3.00 -9.70
CA TRP A 136 -11.22 3.87 -8.56
C TRP A 136 -9.99 4.76 -8.33
N ILE A 137 -8.77 4.22 -8.29
CA ILE A 137 -7.53 5.02 -8.14
C ILE A 137 -7.45 6.09 -9.22
N GLU A 138 -7.67 5.74 -10.49
CA GLU A 138 -7.61 6.67 -11.62
C GLU A 138 -8.66 7.77 -11.51
N SER A 139 -9.88 7.45 -11.08
CA SER A 139 -10.93 8.46 -10.85
C SER A 139 -10.53 9.49 -9.79
N GLN A 140 -9.86 9.05 -8.72
CA GLN A 140 -9.41 9.93 -7.66
C GLN A 140 -8.20 10.78 -8.08
N VAL A 141 -7.28 10.19 -8.86
CA VAL A 141 -6.13 10.92 -9.43
C VAL A 141 -6.60 12.00 -10.40
N ALA A 142 -7.57 11.70 -11.26
CA ALA A 142 -8.16 12.67 -12.17
C ALA A 142 -8.83 13.83 -11.42
N SER A 143 -9.61 13.50 -10.38
CA SER A 143 -10.26 14.51 -9.53
C SER A 143 -9.23 15.41 -8.81
N LEU A 144 -8.11 14.83 -8.38
CA LEU A 144 -7.00 15.55 -7.75
C LEU A 144 -6.30 16.49 -8.73
N ALA A 145 -6.07 16.04 -9.97
CA ALA A 145 -5.46 16.86 -11.01
C ALA A 145 -6.33 18.08 -11.39
N ILE A 146 -7.66 17.89 -11.45
CA ILE A 146 -8.61 18.98 -11.70
C ILE A 146 -8.55 20.01 -10.56
N ALA A 147 -8.65 19.56 -9.31
CA ALA A 147 -8.61 20.46 -8.15
C ALA A 147 -7.30 21.27 -8.06
N GLN A 148 -6.17 20.67 -8.46
CA GLN A 148 -4.89 21.37 -8.54
C GLN A 148 -4.84 22.43 -9.66
N ALA A 149 -5.46 22.13 -10.81
CA ALA A 149 -5.54 23.09 -11.91
C ALA A 149 -6.38 24.32 -11.52
N ASP A 150 -7.51 24.12 -10.85
CA ASP A 150 -8.38 25.22 -10.40
C ASP A 150 -7.67 26.12 -9.37
N THR A 151 -6.95 25.53 -8.41
CA THR A 151 -6.21 26.31 -7.39
C THR A 151 -5.11 27.18 -8.01
N ARG A 152 -4.43 26.68 -9.05
CA ARG A 152 -3.34 27.40 -9.71
C ARG A 152 -3.84 28.62 -10.50
N ILE A 153 -5.04 28.54 -11.07
CA ILE A 153 -5.63 29.65 -11.84
C ILE A 153 -5.94 30.83 -10.91
N ASP A 154 -6.41 30.58 -9.69
CA ASP A 154 -6.68 31.64 -8.72
C ASP A 154 -5.41 32.41 -8.34
N ASP A 155 -4.31 31.73 -8.01
CA ASP A 155 -3.05 32.37 -7.61
C ASP A 155 -2.45 33.26 -8.72
N ASP A 156 -2.50 32.81 -9.99
CA ASP A 156 -2.00 33.57 -11.13
C ASP A 156 -2.89 34.79 -11.46
N VAL A 157 -4.20 34.73 -11.19
CA VAL A 157 -5.13 35.86 -11.36
C VAL A 157 -4.90 36.96 -10.30
N PHE A 158 -4.55 36.58 -9.06
CA PHE A 158 -4.25 37.56 -8.00
C PHE A 158 -2.86 38.19 -8.13
N ALA A 159 -1.87 37.49 -8.69
CA ALA A 159 -0.53 38.03 -8.92
C ALA A 159 -0.45 39.11 -10.03
N GLY A 160 -1.49 39.21 -10.87
CA GLY A 160 -1.58 40.19 -11.96
C GLY A 160 -2.29 41.51 -11.63
N MET A 161 -2.82 41.68 -10.41
CA MET A 161 -3.48 42.95 -10.04
C MET A 161 -2.43 44.01 -9.66
N PRO A 162 -2.32 45.12 -10.40
CA PRO A 162 -1.44 46.21 -10.02
C PRO A 162 -1.91 46.76 -8.67
N THR A 163 -0.97 46.84 -7.72
CA THR A 163 -1.18 47.50 -6.44
C THR A 163 -1.52 48.97 -6.71
N ILE A 164 -2.79 49.33 -6.62
CA ILE A 164 -3.22 50.72 -6.68
C ILE A 164 -2.76 51.35 -5.36
N VAL A 165 -1.74 52.20 -5.48
CA VAL A 165 -1.19 53.06 -4.41
C VAL A 165 -2.21 54.13 -4.04
#